data_AF-A0A0D7BVI1-F1
#
_entry.id   AF-A0A0D7BVI1-F1
#
_cell.length_a   1.000
_cell.length_b   1.000
_cell.length_c   1.000
_cell.angle_alpha   90.00
_cell.angle_beta   90.00
_cell.angle_gamma   90.00
#
_symmetry.space_group_name_H-M   'P 1'
#
loop_
_entity.id
_entity.type
_entity.pdbx_description
1 polymer ?
#
loop_
_entity_poly.entity_id
_entity_poly.type
_entity_poly.pdbx_seq_one_letter_code
_entity_poly.pdbx_strand_id
1 'polypeptide(L)'
;MDAQLRELLGFLRDKNPQVRQISLEHLLPHTVKDAPHRNIFLTGLKTSGLLPQAKDADVIRDLKLLCRDQLAIAHDAFKALINLTDTQVVANSVSDDQFLNFLVSYLINPDATLADLAAMLLSNLSVAAPVCASLCTLKVNVIVSPKVKNGFYTTNSRSGSCAAPVPYPEGHSSDELALPLMLDAFVQGASVDQIEDLSKRPRKASLHFLASVFANIASTNPGRTFFLTPRTPNFMKPDAAAEYPLAKIVSFTEHKDTIRRGGTASIIKNCAFNAASHRVMLTPESETVALPPSKVAAPGIDVLPYLLLPLAGPEEFDLDDQEKLLEPLQLLPPDKKREIDEVIRLTHVETLLLLCHTRWGRDYQREHGVYEIIRAAHENETVDKISEHIERLVNLIQRGEPKSAQIEEVEELTDSTEKLSTVEAPAEDSDDEDCRIEEI
;
A
#
# COMPACT_ATOMS: atom_id res chain seq x y z
N MET A 1 28.73 -18.46 25.41
CA MET A 1 27.69 -17.44 25.17
C MET A 1 26.50 -18.05 24.41
N ASP A 2 26.68 -18.62 23.21
CA ASP A 2 25.58 -19.27 22.45
C ASP A 2 24.70 -20.24 23.26
N ALA A 3 25.31 -21.15 24.03
CA ALA A 3 24.56 -22.12 24.83
C ALA A 3 23.65 -21.44 25.88
N GLN A 4 24.16 -20.40 26.55
CA GLN A 4 23.41 -19.62 27.54
C GLN A 4 22.26 -18.85 26.87
N LEU A 5 22.51 -18.25 25.70
CA LEU A 5 21.48 -17.55 24.94
C LEU A 5 20.40 -18.51 24.43
N ARG A 6 20.76 -19.74 24.05
CA ARG A 6 19.79 -20.78 23.67
C ARG A 6 18.91 -21.22 24.84
N GLU A 7 19.44 -21.26 26.07
CA GLU A 7 18.63 -21.51 27.26
C GLU A 7 17.58 -20.41 27.46
N LEU A 8 17.96 -19.14 27.22
CA LEU A 8 17.03 -18.00 27.32
C LEU A 8 15.85 -18.08 26.34
N LEU A 9 16.04 -18.70 25.17
CA LEU A 9 14.95 -18.90 24.21
C LEU A 9 13.80 -19.72 24.82
N GLY A 10 14.11 -20.69 25.67
CA GLY A 10 13.09 -21.52 26.35
C GLY A 10 12.20 -20.72 27.30
N PHE A 11 12.72 -19.62 27.86
CA PHE A 11 11.99 -18.75 28.78
C PHE A 11 11.03 -17.77 28.09
N LEU A 12 11.07 -17.66 26.76
CA LEU A 12 10.08 -16.88 26.00
C LEU A 12 8.65 -17.44 26.15
N ARG A 13 8.51 -18.71 26.56
CA ARG A 13 7.21 -19.37 26.81
C ARG A 13 6.83 -19.43 28.29
N ASP A 14 7.63 -18.84 29.18
CA ASP A 14 7.41 -18.96 30.62
C ASP A 14 6.03 -18.39 31.02
N LYS A 15 5.37 -18.97 32.03
CA LYS A 15 4.07 -18.46 32.50
C LYS A 15 4.20 -17.08 33.16
N ASN A 16 5.34 -16.78 33.77
CA ASN A 16 5.61 -15.50 34.42
C ASN A 16 6.02 -14.44 33.38
N PRO A 17 5.24 -13.36 33.20
CA PRO A 17 5.58 -12.27 32.28
C PRO A 17 6.96 -11.65 32.56
N GLN A 18 7.38 -11.57 33.83
CA GLN A 18 8.68 -11.01 34.19
C GLN A 18 9.84 -11.87 33.66
N VAL A 19 9.68 -13.20 33.67
CA VAL A 19 10.69 -14.12 33.12
C VAL A 19 10.77 -13.95 31.61
N ARG A 20 9.63 -13.86 30.92
CA ARG A 20 9.58 -13.59 29.47
C ARG A 20 10.22 -12.25 29.12
N GLN A 21 9.91 -11.21 29.90
CA GLN A 21 10.44 -9.86 29.70
C GLN A 21 11.97 -9.83 29.84
N ILE A 22 12.51 -10.31 30.97
CA ILE A 22 13.96 -10.34 31.21
C ILE A 22 14.66 -11.15 30.13
N SER A 23 14.09 -12.29 29.74
CA SER A 23 14.68 -13.16 28.72
C SER A 23 14.74 -12.46 27.36
N LEU A 24 13.64 -11.84 26.95
CA LEU A 24 13.57 -11.13 25.67
C LEU A 24 14.47 -9.88 25.65
N GLU A 25 14.55 -9.14 26.76
CA GLU A 25 15.45 -7.99 26.92
C GLU A 25 16.91 -8.37 26.68
N HIS A 26 17.35 -9.52 27.21
CA HIS A 26 18.71 -10.04 26.99
C HIS A 26 18.92 -10.61 25.58
N LEU A 27 17.86 -11.11 24.94
CA LEU A 27 17.91 -11.68 23.58
C LEU A 27 17.87 -10.61 22.49
N LEU A 28 17.16 -9.50 22.71
CA LEU A 28 16.91 -8.47 21.71
C LEU A 28 18.19 -7.91 21.06
N PRO A 29 19.28 -7.59 21.79
CA PRO A 29 20.53 -7.12 21.18
C PRO A 29 21.17 -8.13 20.21
N HIS A 30 20.79 -9.41 20.30
CA HIS A 30 21.30 -10.46 19.43
C HIS A 30 20.46 -10.68 18.16
N THR A 31 19.37 -9.93 17.97
CA THR A 31 18.49 -10.04 16.80
C THR A 31 18.94 -9.18 15.62
N VAL A 32 19.71 -8.11 15.88
CA VAL A 32 20.19 -7.18 14.85
C VAL A 32 21.11 -7.87 13.84
N LYS A 33 21.11 -7.38 12.59
CA LYS A 33 21.73 -8.02 11.41
C LYS A 33 23.14 -8.58 11.63
N ASP A 34 24.01 -7.81 12.29
CA ASP A 34 25.43 -8.15 12.46
C ASP A 34 25.77 -8.71 13.85
N ALA A 35 24.77 -9.09 14.66
CA ALA A 35 25.04 -9.64 15.98
C ALA A 35 25.76 -11.00 15.90
N PRO A 36 26.86 -11.22 16.66
CA PRO A 36 27.65 -12.45 16.60
C PRO A 36 26.83 -13.74 16.83
N HIS A 37 25.79 -13.64 17.66
CA HIS A 37 24.97 -14.76 18.12
C HIS A 37 23.61 -14.83 17.42
N ARG A 38 23.40 -14.06 16.34
CA ARG A 38 22.11 -13.99 15.62
C ARG A 38 21.63 -15.34 15.08
N ASN A 39 22.56 -16.24 14.75
CA ASN A 39 22.23 -17.56 14.20
C ASN A 39 21.39 -18.45 15.14
N ILE A 40 21.34 -18.16 16.45
CA ILE A 40 20.50 -18.91 17.39
C ILE A 40 19.00 -18.81 17.03
N PHE A 41 18.57 -17.69 16.45
CA PHE A 41 17.18 -17.47 16.02
C PHE A 41 16.83 -18.16 14.70
N LEU A 42 17.85 -18.58 13.93
CA LEU A 42 17.70 -19.10 12.57
C LEU A 42 17.93 -20.61 12.46
N THR A 43 18.34 -21.26 13.55
CA THR A 43 18.83 -22.64 13.52
C THR A 43 17.74 -23.63 13.07
N GLY A 44 16.48 -23.44 13.49
CA GLY A 44 15.35 -24.30 13.12
C GLY A 44 14.78 -24.08 11.71
N LEU A 45 15.15 -22.98 11.04
CA LEU A 45 14.64 -22.63 9.70
C LEU A 45 15.43 -23.30 8.56
N LYS A 46 16.63 -23.82 8.85
CA LYS A 46 17.53 -24.43 7.84
C LYS A 46 17.20 -25.90 7.54
N THR A 47 16.51 -26.59 8.44
CA THR A 47 16.21 -28.03 8.33
C THR A 47 14.83 -28.26 7.73
N SER A 48 14.63 -27.85 6.47
CA SER A 48 13.40 -28.13 5.71
C SER A 48 13.33 -29.58 5.21
N GLY A 49 13.52 -30.55 6.10
CA GLY A 49 13.53 -31.99 5.76
C GLY A 49 13.77 -32.98 6.91
N LEU A 50 14.04 -32.52 8.13
CA LEU A 50 14.13 -33.39 9.32
C LEU A 50 13.14 -32.91 10.37
N LEU A 51 12.48 -33.85 11.04
CA LEU A 51 11.53 -33.57 12.12
C LEU A 51 12.19 -32.64 13.17
N PRO A 52 11.51 -31.56 13.61
CA PRO A 52 12.02 -30.73 14.68
C PRO A 52 12.26 -31.61 15.92
N GLN A 53 13.46 -31.54 16.51
CA GLN A 53 13.63 -32.15 17.83
C GLN A 53 12.69 -31.42 18.79
N ALA A 54 12.01 -32.15 19.67
CA ALA A 54 11.03 -31.60 20.62
C ALA A 54 11.58 -30.49 21.57
N LYS A 55 12.90 -30.24 21.54
CA LYS A 55 13.60 -29.19 22.30
C LYS A 55 13.86 -27.91 21.49
N ASP A 56 13.72 -27.93 20.16
CA ASP A 56 13.82 -26.75 19.32
C ASP A 56 12.45 -26.06 19.28
N ALA A 57 12.15 -25.32 20.35
CA ALA A 57 11.05 -24.37 20.35
C ALA A 57 11.20 -23.46 19.13
N ASP A 58 10.17 -23.42 18.26
CA ASP A 58 10.10 -22.44 17.19
C ASP A 58 10.09 -21.03 17.79
N VAL A 59 11.27 -20.40 17.81
CA VAL A 59 11.50 -19.08 18.38
C VAL A 59 10.67 -18.02 17.66
N ILE A 60 10.47 -18.18 16.34
CA ILE A 60 9.65 -17.26 15.55
C ILE A 60 8.20 -17.34 16.00
N ARG A 61 7.69 -18.56 16.24
CA ARG A 61 6.37 -18.74 16.86
C ARG A 61 6.27 -18.05 18.22
N ASP A 62 7.31 -18.13 19.04
CA ASP A 62 7.29 -17.52 20.38
C ASP A 62 7.25 -16.00 20.29
N LEU A 63 8.11 -15.41 19.47
CA LEU A 63 8.11 -13.97 19.23
C LEU A 63 6.75 -13.49 18.68
N LYS A 64 6.12 -14.24 17.77
CA LYS A 64 4.76 -13.94 17.28
C LYS A 64 3.72 -13.91 18.41
N LEU A 65 3.79 -14.87 19.34
CA LEU A 65 2.90 -14.91 20.50
C LEU A 65 3.17 -13.75 21.47
N LEU A 66 4.44 -13.40 21.68
CA LEU A 66 4.84 -12.29 22.55
C LEU A 66 4.40 -10.91 22.03
N CYS A 67 4.18 -10.73 20.72
CA CYS A 67 3.55 -9.52 20.20
C CYS A 67 2.13 -9.26 20.77
N ARG A 68 1.46 -10.29 21.31
CA ARG A 68 0.15 -10.17 21.98
C ARG A 68 0.24 -9.96 23.50
N ASP A 69 1.44 -9.91 24.06
CA ASP A 69 1.69 -9.82 25.50
C ASP A 69 1.52 -8.39 26.03
N GLN A 70 1.92 -8.16 27.29
CA GLN A 70 1.99 -6.84 27.92
C GLN A 70 2.92 -5.91 27.14
N LEU A 71 2.66 -4.60 27.26
CA LEU A 71 3.26 -3.56 26.44
C LEU A 71 4.79 -3.68 26.26
N ALA A 72 5.55 -3.83 27.34
CA ALA A 72 7.01 -3.89 27.28
C ALA A 72 7.52 -5.14 26.52
N ILE A 73 6.91 -6.30 26.77
CA ILE A 73 7.27 -7.56 26.10
C ILE A 73 6.90 -7.51 24.63
N ALA A 74 5.68 -7.03 24.31
CA ALA A 74 5.20 -6.92 22.94
C ALA A 74 6.06 -5.94 22.13
N HIS A 75 6.48 -4.83 22.74
CA HIS A 75 7.38 -3.86 22.11
C HIS A 75 8.69 -4.52 21.67
N ASP A 76 9.34 -5.24 22.57
CA ASP A 76 10.61 -5.91 22.26
C ASP A 76 10.41 -7.08 21.29
N ALA A 77 9.26 -7.75 21.33
CA ALA A 77 8.94 -8.84 20.40
C ALA A 77 8.76 -8.31 18.97
N PHE A 78 8.05 -7.19 18.80
CA PHE A 78 7.97 -6.53 17.50
C PHE A 78 9.36 -6.11 17.00
N LYS A 79 10.19 -5.50 17.85
CA LYS A 79 11.56 -5.11 17.47
C LYS A 79 12.42 -6.31 17.07
N ALA A 80 12.33 -7.41 17.81
CA ALA A 80 13.00 -8.65 17.47
C ALA A 80 12.56 -9.18 16.09
N LEU A 81 11.26 -9.24 15.82
CA LEU A 81 10.74 -9.67 14.53
C LEU A 81 11.13 -8.72 13.39
N ILE A 82 11.09 -7.40 13.59
CA ILE A 82 11.55 -6.41 12.60
C ILE A 82 13.02 -6.67 12.25
N ASN A 83 13.88 -6.85 13.25
CA ASN A 83 15.31 -7.13 13.03
C ASN A 83 15.56 -8.47 12.34
N LEU A 84 14.74 -9.49 12.61
CA LEU A 84 14.89 -10.84 12.08
C LEU A 84 14.31 -10.99 10.66
N THR A 85 13.33 -10.16 10.30
CA THR A 85 12.64 -10.20 8.99
C THR A 85 13.36 -9.43 7.88
N ASP A 86 14.62 -9.04 8.10
CA ASP A 86 15.52 -8.53 7.07
C ASP A 86 15.90 -9.61 6.01
N THR A 87 15.56 -10.87 6.26
CA THR A 87 15.75 -12.00 5.34
C THR A 87 14.42 -12.62 4.93
N GLN A 88 14.31 -13.00 3.65
CA GLN A 88 13.09 -13.58 3.09
C GLN A 88 12.67 -14.90 3.77
N VAL A 89 13.63 -15.71 4.22
CA VAL A 89 13.37 -16.98 4.90
C VAL A 89 12.61 -16.76 6.19
N VAL A 90 13.04 -15.80 7.02
CA VAL A 90 12.36 -15.47 8.26
C VAL A 90 11.02 -14.79 7.97
N ALA A 91 10.99 -13.83 7.03
CA ALA A 91 9.75 -13.16 6.63
C ALA A 91 8.66 -14.18 6.23
N ASN A 92 9.00 -15.21 5.46
CA ASN A 92 8.08 -16.29 5.10
C ASN A 92 7.58 -17.08 6.33
N SER A 93 8.45 -17.37 7.31
CA SER A 93 8.05 -18.09 8.54
C SER A 93 7.17 -17.27 9.49
N VAL A 94 7.23 -15.94 9.38
CA VAL A 94 6.41 -15.01 10.17
C VAL A 94 5.03 -14.81 9.53
N SER A 95 4.93 -14.88 8.20
CA SER A 95 3.77 -14.43 7.42
C SER A 95 2.64 -15.45 7.28
N ASP A 96 2.36 -16.26 8.31
CA ASP A 96 1.18 -17.12 8.30
C ASP A 96 -0.12 -16.31 8.45
N ASP A 97 -1.22 -16.85 7.92
CA ASP A 97 -2.52 -16.15 7.87
C ASP A 97 -3.02 -15.69 9.24
N GLN A 98 -2.76 -16.48 10.29
CA GLN A 98 -3.20 -16.15 11.65
C GLN A 98 -2.45 -14.92 12.19
N PHE A 99 -1.14 -14.85 11.95
CA PHE A 99 -0.33 -13.72 12.36
C PHE A 99 -0.58 -12.48 11.49
N LEU A 100 -0.76 -12.63 10.18
CA LEU A 100 -1.16 -11.51 9.32
C LEU A 100 -2.52 -10.94 9.75
N ASN A 101 -3.49 -11.79 10.06
CA ASN A 101 -4.79 -11.35 10.56
C ASN A 101 -4.68 -10.56 11.88
N PHE A 102 -3.81 -11.02 12.79
CA PHE A 102 -3.47 -10.27 14.01
C PHE A 102 -2.87 -8.91 13.70
N LEU A 103 -1.80 -8.84 12.92
CA LEU A 103 -1.10 -7.60 12.59
C LEU A 103 -2.06 -6.59 11.97
N VAL A 104 -2.84 -7.02 10.99
CA VAL A 104 -3.77 -6.13 10.28
C VAL A 104 -4.91 -5.68 11.19
N SER A 105 -5.50 -6.57 11.99
CA SER A 105 -6.49 -6.17 13.01
C SER A 105 -5.91 -5.17 14.01
N TYR A 106 -4.67 -5.39 14.45
CA TYR A 106 -3.96 -4.51 15.37
C TYR A 106 -3.68 -3.12 14.76
N LEU A 107 -3.32 -3.07 13.48
CA LEU A 107 -3.10 -1.83 12.73
C LEU A 107 -4.38 -1.00 12.53
N ILE A 108 -5.51 -1.68 12.30
CA ILE A 108 -6.83 -1.03 12.10
C ILE A 108 -7.35 -0.45 13.42
N ASN A 109 -7.05 -1.07 14.56
CA ASN A 109 -7.53 -0.61 15.87
C ASN A 109 -6.85 0.71 16.29
N PRO A 110 -7.61 1.80 16.54
CA PRO A 110 -7.05 3.11 16.86
C PRO A 110 -6.37 3.16 18.25
N ASP A 111 -6.70 2.24 19.15
CA ASP A 111 -6.16 2.18 20.51
C ASP A 111 -4.93 1.29 20.64
N ALA A 112 -4.49 0.67 19.54
CA ALA A 112 -3.26 -0.10 19.46
C ALA A 112 -2.02 0.79 19.63
N THR A 113 -1.27 0.54 20.71
CA THR A 113 -0.15 1.39 21.13
C THR A 113 1.13 1.15 20.35
N LEU A 114 1.36 -0.08 19.87
CA LEU A 114 2.57 -0.48 19.16
C LEU A 114 2.33 -0.58 17.64
N ALA A 115 1.29 0.07 17.12
CA ALA A 115 0.87 -0.14 15.74
C ALA A 115 1.91 0.39 14.73
N ASP A 116 2.75 1.36 15.11
CA ASP A 116 3.89 1.79 14.28
C ASP A 116 4.95 0.69 14.10
N LEU A 117 5.24 -0.07 15.17
CA LEU A 117 6.13 -1.24 15.08
C LEU A 117 5.48 -2.37 14.27
N ALA A 118 4.18 -2.59 14.44
CA ALA A 118 3.45 -3.56 13.62
C ALA A 118 3.47 -3.17 12.12
N ALA A 119 3.39 -1.86 11.80
CA ALA A 119 3.46 -1.36 10.44
C ALA A 119 4.86 -1.56 9.84
N MET A 120 5.91 -1.30 10.62
CA MET A 120 7.30 -1.54 10.22
C MET A 120 7.60 -3.02 10.00
N LEU A 121 7.04 -3.90 10.84
CA LEU A 121 7.12 -5.35 10.62
C LEU A 121 6.40 -5.73 9.32
N LEU A 122 5.17 -5.25 9.12
CA LEU A 122 4.40 -5.56 7.91
C LEU A 122 5.05 -5.01 6.64
N SER A 123 5.77 -3.88 6.71
CA SER A 123 6.53 -3.37 5.56
C SER A 123 7.64 -4.33 5.14
N ASN A 124 8.32 -5.00 6.09
CA ASN A 124 9.30 -6.04 5.76
C ASN A 124 8.62 -7.27 5.13
N LEU A 125 7.49 -7.71 5.71
CA LEU A 125 6.79 -8.91 5.23
C LEU A 125 6.19 -8.71 3.83
N SER A 126 5.65 -7.51 3.56
CA SER A 126 4.99 -7.18 2.28
C SER A 126 5.94 -7.05 1.09
N VAL A 127 7.26 -7.14 1.28
CA VAL A 127 8.20 -7.28 0.15
C VAL A 127 7.91 -8.56 -0.64
N ALA A 128 7.37 -9.59 0.01
CA ALA A 128 7.01 -10.85 -0.62
C ALA A 128 5.67 -10.75 -1.36
N ALA A 129 5.66 -11.06 -2.67
CA ALA A 129 4.44 -11.07 -3.47
C ALA A 129 3.29 -11.95 -2.90
N PRO A 130 3.55 -13.14 -2.30
CA PRO A 130 2.49 -13.92 -1.66
C PRO A 130 1.82 -13.18 -0.49
N VAL A 131 2.58 -12.40 0.29
CA VAL A 131 2.03 -11.61 1.40
C VAL A 131 1.14 -10.50 0.86
N CYS A 132 1.55 -9.80 -0.20
CA CYS A 132 0.70 -8.82 -0.88
C CYS A 132 -0.61 -9.43 -1.39
N ALA A 133 -0.55 -10.63 -1.98
CA ALA A 133 -1.73 -11.35 -2.46
C ALA A 133 -2.68 -11.70 -1.30
N SER A 134 -2.15 -12.22 -0.18
CA SER A 134 -2.94 -12.48 1.02
C SER A 134 -3.57 -11.21 1.57
N LEU A 135 -2.84 -10.09 1.65
CA LEU A 135 -3.37 -8.81 2.14
C LEU A 135 -4.51 -8.25 1.28
N CYS A 136 -4.52 -8.52 -0.03
CA CYS A 136 -5.58 -8.08 -0.94
C CYS A 136 -6.93 -8.79 -0.69
N THR A 137 -6.92 -10.01 -0.15
CA THR A 137 -8.12 -10.83 0.07
C THR A 137 -8.43 -11.07 1.55
N LEU A 138 -7.50 -10.70 2.45
CA LEU A 138 -7.63 -10.87 3.90
C LEU A 138 -8.90 -10.19 4.40
N LYS A 139 -9.67 -10.96 5.18
CA LYS A 139 -10.80 -10.44 5.94
C LYS A 139 -10.49 -10.42 7.43
N VAL A 140 -10.94 -9.37 8.11
CA VAL A 140 -10.84 -9.25 9.56
C VAL A 140 -12.23 -9.28 10.16
N ASN A 141 -12.33 -9.94 11.31
CA ASN A 141 -13.58 -10.00 12.06
C ASN A 141 -13.79 -8.69 12.83
N VAL A 142 -14.92 -8.04 12.58
CA VAL A 142 -15.29 -6.75 13.19
C VAL A 142 -16.60 -6.86 13.96
N ILE A 143 -16.70 -6.13 15.07
CA ILE A 143 -17.96 -5.93 15.79
C ILE A 143 -18.30 -4.44 15.74
N VAL A 144 -19.43 -4.12 15.12
CA VAL A 144 -19.92 -2.74 15.03
C VAL A 144 -20.36 -2.24 16.41
N SER A 145 -19.89 -1.07 16.81
CA SER A 145 -20.30 -0.44 18.07
C SER A 145 -20.08 1.06 18.04
N PRO A 146 -21.10 1.88 18.31
CA PRO A 146 -20.94 3.34 18.38
C PRO A 146 -20.10 3.79 19.60
N LYS A 147 -19.78 2.88 20.52
CA LYS A 147 -19.01 3.18 21.75
C LYS A 147 -17.49 3.15 21.54
N VAL A 148 -17.01 2.71 20.37
CA VAL A 148 -15.58 2.68 20.05
C VAL A 148 -15.26 3.77 19.02
N LYS A 149 -14.04 4.33 19.08
CA LYS A 149 -13.64 5.51 18.29
C LYS A 149 -13.89 5.39 16.79
N ASN A 150 -13.63 4.21 16.21
CA ASN A 150 -13.79 3.96 14.77
C ASN A 150 -15.20 3.44 14.40
N GLY A 151 -16.13 3.36 15.35
CA GLY A 151 -17.47 2.79 15.14
C GLY A 151 -17.50 1.26 15.03
N PHE A 152 -16.35 0.59 15.00
CA PHE A 152 -16.23 -0.87 15.03
C PHE A 152 -14.94 -1.30 15.75
N TYR A 153 -14.94 -2.54 16.22
CA TYR A 153 -13.84 -3.18 16.93
C TYR A 153 -13.35 -4.42 16.19
N THR A 154 -12.07 -4.47 15.84
CA THR A 154 -11.43 -5.65 15.23
C THR A 154 -11.09 -6.68 16.30
N THR A 155 -11.78 -7.82 16.34
CA THR A 155 -11.71 -8.75 17.48
C THR A 155 -10.33 -9.35 17.69
N ASN A 156 -9.60 -9.61 16.61
CA ASN A 156 -8.27 -10.20 16.66
C ASN A 156 -7.16 -9.25 17.13
N SER A 157 -7.42 -7.94 17.27
CA SER A 157 -6.44 -6.98 17.80
C SER A 157 -6.20 -7.12 19.30
N ARG A 158 -7.07 -7.86 20.01
CA ARG A 158 -7.01 -8.04 21.46
C ARG A 158 -5.64 -8.56 21.89
N SER A 159 -4.98 -7.83 22.77
CA SER A 159 -3.67 -8.14 23.32
C SER A 159 -3.40 -7.35 24.61
N GLY A 160 -2.30 -7.65 25.31
CA GLY A 160 -1.91 -6.88 26.50
C GLY A 160 -1.53 -5.43 26.20
N SER A 161 -1.16 -5.11 24.95
CA SER A 161 -0.87 -3.75 24.48
C SER A 161 -2.05 -3.05 23.79
N CYS A 162 -3.15 -3.78 23.54
CA CYS A 162 -4.40 -3.29 22.97
C CYS A 162 -5.59 -4.02 23.62
N ALA A 163 -6.06 -3.48 24.74
CA ALA A 163 -7.15 -4.08 25.50
C ALA A 163 -8.47 -4.05 24.70
N ALA A 164 -9.31 -5.05 24.94
CA ALA A 164 -10.67 -5.04 24.41
C ALA A 164 -11.48 -3.90 25.08
N PRO A 165 -12.45 -3.30 24.37
CA PRO A 165 -13.36 -2.31 24.95
C PRO A 165 -14.10 -2.86 26.18
N VAL A 166 -14.37 -1.99 27.15
CA VAL A 166 -15.16 -2.31 28.36
C VAL A 166 -16.34 -1.33 28.44
N PRO A 167 -17.60 -1.80 28.36
CA PRO A 167 -18.00 -3.20 28.16
C PRO A 167 -17.61 -3.74 26.78
N TYR A 168 -17.52 -5.07 26.66
CA TYR A 168 -17.22 -5.71 25.38
C TYR A 168 -18.34 -5.40 24.37
N PRO A 169 -18.02 -5.12 23.09
CA PRO A 169 -19.04 -4.80 22.09
C PRO A 169 -20.05 -5.93 21.88
N GLU A 170 -21.35 -5.59 21.91
CA GLU A 170 -22.47 -6.54 21.73
C GLU A 170 -23.07 -6.50 20.31
N GLY A 171 -22.46 -5.75 19.39
CA GLY A 171 -22.96 -5.61 18.02
C GLY A 171 -22.82 -6.87 17.17
N HIS A 172 -23.35 -6.81 15.95
CA HIS A 172 -23.19 -7.88 14.97
C HIS A 172 -21.71 -8.07 14.59
N SER A 173 -21.28 -9.33 14.53
CA SER A 173 -19.95 -9.73 14.10
C SER A 173 -19.96 -10.08 12.61
N SER A 174 -19.13 -9.42 11.80
CA SER A 174 -18.97 -9.71 10.37
C SER A 174 -17.50 -9.75 9.96
N ASP A 175 -17.23 -10.37 8.82
CA ASP A 175 -15.88 -10.44 8.23
C ASP A 175 -15.77 -9.45 7.08
N GLU A 176 -14.97 -8.41 7.30
CA GLU A 176 -14.80 -7.29 6.36
C GLU A 176 -13.42 -7.32 5.71
N LEU A 177 -13.34 -6.83 4.47
CA LEU A 177 -12.05 -6.71 3.77
C LEU A 177 -11.12 -5.80 4.56
N ALA A 178 -9.91 -6.29 4.81
CA ALA A 178 -8.99 -5.61 5.71
C ALA A 178 -8.27 -4.42 5.03
N LEU A 179 -7.99 -4.53 3.73
CA LEU A 179 -7.21 -3.53 3.00
C LEU A 179 -7.86 -2.12 2.95
N PRO A 180 -9.18 -1.96 2.69
CA PRO A 180 -9.86 -0.67 2.85
C PRO A 180 -9.73 -0.09 4.26
N LEU A 181 -9.88 -0.93 5.29
CA LEU A 181 -9.81 -0.49 6.69
C LEU A 181 -8.39 -0.07 7.07
N MET A 182 -7.37 -0.75 6.55
CA MET A 182 -5.97 -0.33 6.71
C MET A 182 -5.71 1.02 6.04
N LEU A 183 -6.32 1.28 4.88
CA LEU A 183 -6.19 2.55 4.18
C LEU A 183 -6.81 3.70 4.98
N ASP A 184 -8.01 3.51 5.52
CA ASP A 184 -8.65 4.48 6.42
C ASP A 184 -7.78 4.73 7.66
N ALA A 185 -7.21 3.66 8.24
CA ALA A 185 -6.27 3.73 9.34
C ALA A 185 -5.02 4.57 9.01
N PHE A 186 -4.48 4.43 7.79
CA PHE A 186 -3.35 5.21 7.30
C PHE A 186 -3.69 6.69 7.10
N VAL A 187 -4.87 7.00 6.56
CA VAL A 187 -5.36 8.38 6.40
C VAL A 187 -5.52 9.06 7.75
N GLN A 188 -6.17 8.38 8.71
CA GLN A 188 -6.33 8.89 10.08
C GLN A 188 -4.99 9.10 10.80
N GLY A 189 -3.97 8.31 10.47
CA GLY A 189 -2.63 8.41 11.05
C GLY A 189 -1.83 9.63 10.61
N ALA A 190 -2.18 10.27 9.50
CA ALA A 190 -1.37 11.34 8.91
C ALA A 190 -1.27 12.59 9.81
N SER A 191 -2.31 12.92 10.58
CA SER A 191 -2.33 14.12 11.42
C SER A 191 -1.93 13.86 12.88
N VAL A 192 -1.67 12.61 13.26
CA VAL A 192 -1.44 12.21 14.66
C VAL A 192 -0.30 12.99 15.32
N ASP A 193 0.82 13.15 14.62
CA ASP A 193 2.01 13.83 15.15
C ASP A 193 1.88 15.35 15.20
N GLN A 194 0.87 15.90 14.51
CA GLN A 194 0.57 17.34 14.51
C GLN A 194 -0.37 17.73 15.66
N ILE A 195 -1.03 16.76 16.30
CA ILE A 195 -1.96 16.98 17.40
C ILE A 195 -1.22 16.75 18.72
N GLU A 196 -0.91 17.83 19.43
CA GLU A 196 -0.25 17.78 20.75
C GLU A 196 -1.13 17.11 21.82
N ASP A 197 -2.43 17.39 21.78
CA ASP A 197 -3.40 16.83 22.73
C ASP A 197 -3.71 15.37 22.39
N LEU A 198 -3.11 14.45 23.15
CA LEU A 198 -3.27 13.00 22.98
C LEU A 198 -4.74 12.53 23.01
N SER A 199 -5.63 13.26 23.70
CA SER A 199 -7.04 12.90 23.80
C SER A 199 -7.83 13.19 22.53
N LYS A 200 -7.36 14.15 21.72
CA LYS A 200 -7.99 14.56 20.45
C LYS A 200 -7.47 13.77 19.26
N ARG A 201 -6.43 12.94 19.46
CA ARG A 201 -5.89 12.12 18.38
C ARG A 201 -6.91 11.07 17.93
N PRO A 202 -7.13 10.89 16.62
CA PRO A 202 -8.04 9.87 16.11
C PRO A 202 -7.55 8.45 16.47
N ARG A 203 -6.23 8.29 16.64
CA ARG A 203 -5.56 7.05 16.96
C ARG A 203 -4.23 7.28 17.68
N LYS A 204 -3.66 6.23 18.28
CA LYS A 204 -2.42 6.32 19.06
C LYS A 204 -1.13 6.30 18.23
N ALA A 205 -1.19 5.76 17.02
CA ALA A 205 -0.03 5.52 16.14
C ALA A 205 -0.16 6.29 14.82
N SER A 206 0.93 6.78 14.26
CA SER A 206 0.93 7.59 13.04
C SER A 206 0.94 6.75 11.76
N LEU A 207 1.38 5.49 11.79
CA LEU A 207 1.36 4.50 10.71
C LEU A 207 2.10 4.90 9.42
N HIS A 208 3.19 5.66 9.51
CA HIS A 208 3.96 6.06 8.32
C HIS A 208 4.39 4.88 7.44
N PHE A 209 4.84 3.77 8.03
CA PHE A 209 5.30 2.58 7.32
C PHE A 209 4.23 1.84 6.51
N LEU A 210 2.93 2.11 6.72
CA LEU A 210 1.90 1.61 5.81
C LEU A 210 2.05 2.16 4.39
N ALA A 211 2.69 3.32 4.22
CA ALA A 211 3.00 3.85 2.90
C ALA A 211 3.87 2.86 2.09
N SER A 212 4.87 2.26 2.72
CA SER A 212 5.71 1.22 2.11
C SER A 212 4.94 -0.08 1.86
N VAL A 213 4.06 -0.48 2.78
CA VAL A 213 3.18 -1.66 2.60
C VAL A 213 2.30 -1.50 1.38
N PHE A 214 1.64 -0.34 1.25
CA PHE A 214 0.78 -0.04 0.11
C PHE A 214 1.56 0.10 -1.19
N ALA A 215 2.77 0.67 -1.17
CA ALA A 215 3.64 0.70 -2.34
C ALA A 215 3.97 -0.73 -2.82
N ASN A 216 4.33 -1.63 -1.90
CA ASN A 216 4.58 -3.03 -2.22
C ASN A 216 3.33 -3.72 -2.77
N ILE A 217 2.15 -3.50 -2.18
CA ILE A 217 0.88 -4.04 -2.68
C ILE A 217 0.59 -3.51 -4.10
N ALA A 218 0.71 -2.21 -4.32
CA ALA A 218 0.48 -1.55 -5.61
C ALA A 218 1.47 -2.01 -6.70
N SER A 219 2.63 -2.57 -6.35
CA SER A 219 3.53 -3.18 -7.34
C SER A 219 2.92 -4.44 -8.00
N THR A 220 1.97 -5.09 -7.34
CA THR A 220 1.27 -6.29 -7.83
C THR A 220 0.00 -5.94 -8.60
N ASN A 221 -0.43 -6.82 -9.52
CA ASN A 221 -1.65 -6.59 -10.29
C ASN A 221 -2.92 -6.48 -9.41
N PRO A 222 -3.18 -7.40 -8.44
CA PRO A 222 -4.35 -7.27 -7.55
C PRO A 222 -4.34 -5.98 -6.72
N GLY A 223 -3.15 -5.53 -6.29
CA GLY A 223 -3.01 -4.29 -5.55
C GLY A 223 -3.29 -3.05 -6.39
N ARG A 224 -2.79 -2.97 -7.64
CA ARG A 224 -3.17 -1.89 -8.58
C ARG A 224 -4.67 -1.87 -8.79
N THR A 225 -5.29 -3.03 -9.03
CA THR A 225 -6.73 -3.14 -9.18
C THR A 225 -7.47 -2.60 -7.95
N PHE A 226 -6.98 -2.85 -6.74
CA PHE A 226 -7.57 -2.26 -5.54
C PHE A 226 -7.57 -0.73 -5.58
N PHE A 227 -6.43 -0.09 -5.86
CA PHE A 227 -6.32 1.38 -5.90
C PHE A 227 -7.08 2.03 -7.06
N LEU A 228 -7.25 1.31 -8.17
CA LEU A 228 -7.85 1.79 -9.42
C LEU A 228 -9.28 1.29 -9.66
N THR A 229 -9.94 0.69 -8.67
CA THR A 229 -11.35 0.28 -8.76
C THR A 229 -12.18 1.10 -7.78
N PRO A 230 -13.26 1.79 -8.23
CA PRO A 230 -14.18 2.48 -7.34
C PRO A 230 -14.79 1.53 -6.32
N ARG A 231 -14.83 1.96 -5.06
CA ARG A 231 -15.39 1.19 -3.96
C ARG A 231 -16.16 2.11 -3.03
N THR A 232 -17.08 1.53 -2.27
CA THR A 232 -17.67 2.25 -1.14
C THR A 232 -16.55 2.60 -0.14
N PRO A 233 -16.50 3.84 0.36
CA PRO A 233 -15.42 4.31 1.24
C PRO A 233 -15.23 3.44 2.48
N ASN A 234 -16.34 2.97 3.07
CA ASN A 234 -16.38 2.25 4.32
C ASN A 234 -17.63 1.36 4.38
N PHE A 235 -17.50 0.12 4.85
CA PHE A 235 -18.64 -0.81 5.02
C PHE A 235 -19.71 -0.27 5.99
N MET A 236 -19.34 0.62 6.91
CA MET A 236 -20.26 1.33 7.81
C MET A 236 -21.14 2.36 7.11
N LYS A 237 -20.79 2.74 5.88
CA LYS A 237 -21.52 3.72 5.05
C LYS A 237 -21.80 3.11 3.68
N PRO A 238 -22.69 2.11 3.58
CA PRO A 238 -22.95 1.40 2.33
C PRO A 238 -23.53 2.31 1.23
N ASP A 239 -24.21 3.40 1.62
CA ASP A 239 -24.85 4.35 0.71
C ASP A 239 -23.93 5.51 0.28
N ALA A 240 -22.67 5.54 0.74
CA ALA A 240 -21.73 6.58 0.35
C ALA A 240 -21.31 6.41 -1.12
N ALA A 241 -21.08 7.54 -1.80
CA ALA A 241 -20.62 7.55 -3.18
C ALA A 241 -19.32 6.76 -3.32
N ALA A 242 -19.20 5.98 -4.40
CA ALA A 242 -17.99 5.23 -4.68
C ALA A 242 -16.84 6.18 -5.00
N GLU A 243 -15.66 5.87 -4.49
CA GLU A 243 -14.44 6.62 -4.74
C GLU A 243 -13.27 5.67 -5.01
N TYR A 244 -12.24 6.17 -5.68
CA TYR A 244 -11.01 5.41 -5.89
C TYR A 244 -10.17 5.43 -4.61
N PRO A 245 -9.71 4.27 -4.10
CA PRO A 245 -8.83 4.25 -2.93
C PRO A 245 -7.54 5.06 -3.12
N LEU A 246 -7.06 5.22 -4.36
CA LEU A 246 -5.90 6.07 -4.65
C LEU A 246 -6.16 7.56 -4.30
N ALA A 247 -7.38 8.07 -4.54
CA ALA A 247 -7.73 9.47 -4.29
C ALA A 247 -7.60 9.85 -2.80
N LYS A 248 -7.74 8.89 -1.89
CA LYS A 248 -7.57 9.11 -0.44
C LYS A 248 -6.15 9.48 0.00
N ILE A 249 -5.14 9.21 -0.84
CA ILE A 249 -3.73 9.28 -0.42
C ILE A 249 -2.88 10.23 -1.24
N VAL A 250 -3.36 10.72 -2.40
CA VAL A 250 -2.56 11.57 -3.31
C VAL A 250 -2.03 12.83 -2.63
N SER A 251 -2.80 13.40 -1.70
CA SER A 251 -2.40 14.59 -0.93
C SER A 251 -1.20 14.37 -0.01
N PHE A 252 -0.84 13.12 0.28
CA PHE A 252 0.33 12.82 1.12
C PHE A 252 1.68 12.98 0.40
N THR A 253 1.71 13.37 -0.88
CA THR A 253 2.95 13.74 -1.56
C THR A 253 3.62 14.98 -0.96
N GLU A 254 2.88 15.84 -0.24
CA GLU A 254 3.41 17.01 0.48
C GLU A 254 3.44 16.80 2.02
N HIS A 255 3.33 15.55 2.48
CA HIS A 255 3.33 15.25 3.91
C HIS A 255 4.68 15.53 4.59
N LYS A 256 4.71 15.97 5.85
CA LYS A 256 5.97 16.30 6.57
C LYS A 256 6.94 15.12 6.70
N ASP A 257 6.40 13.93 6.94
CA ASP A 257 7.16 12.67 7.04
C ASP A 257 7.56 12.13 5.65
N THR A 258 8.86 11.85 5.48
CA THR A 258 9.46 11.39 4.21
C THR A 258 9.00 9.98 3.81
N ILE A 259 8.72 9.09 4.78
CA ILE A 259 8.26 7.72 4.49
C ILE A 259 6.88 7.77 3.83
N ARG A 260 5.98 8.64 4.33
CA ARG A 260 4.67 8.89 3.70
C ARG A 260 4.80 9.47 2.30
N ARG A 261 5.61 10.51 2.10
CA ARG A 261 5.79 11.11 0.76
C ARG A 261 6.31 10.09 -0.24
N GLY A 262 7.40 9.40 0.10
CA GLY A 262 8.04 8.43 -0.80
C GLY A 262 7.16 7.20 -1.08
N GLY A 263 6.46 6.69 -0.06
CA GLY A 263 5.51 5.60 -0.25
C GLY A 263 4.31 6.02 -1.11
N THR A 264 3.72 7.19 -0.89
CA THR A 264 2.64 7.73 -1.73
C THR A 264 3.09 7.93 -3.17
N ALA A 265 4.25 8.57 -3.41
CA ALA A 265 4.81 8.74 -4.75
C ALA A 265 4.99 7.38 -5.46
N SER A 266 5.49 6.38 -4.73
CA SER A 266 5.65 5.01 -5.24
C SER A 266 4.32 4.33 -5.56
N ILE A 267 3.26 4.52 -4.75
CA ILE A 267 1.93 3.98 -5.03
C ILE A 267 1.35 4.58 -6.31
N ILE A 268 1.45 5.91 -6.48
CA ILE A 268 0.96 6.60 -7.69
C ILE A 268 1.72 6.09 -8.92
N LYS A 269 3.06 6.04 -8.85
CA LYS A 269 3.89 5.48 -9.93
C LYS A 269 3.49 4.05 -10.27
N ASN A 270 3.31 3.21 -9.25
CA ASN A 270 2.95 1.81 -9.44
C ASN A 270 1.58 1.68 -10.13
N CYS A 271 0.61 2.54 -9.79
CA CYS A 271 -0.68 2.59 -10.47
C CYS A 271 -0.56 3.10 -11.92
N ALA A 272 0.34 4.06 -12.18
CA ALA A 272 0.58 4.63 -13.50
C ALA A 272 1.19 3.64 -14.52
N PHE A 273 1.66 2.45 -14.11
CA PHE A 273 1.99 1.39 -15.07
C PHE A 273 0.77 0.86 -15.83
N ASN A 274 -0.46 1.10 -15.34
CA ASN A 274 -1.67 0.75 -16.06
C ASN A 274 -2.11 1.91 -16.96
N ALA A 275 -1.74 1.85 -18.24
CA ALA A 275 -2.06 2.88 -19.23
C ALA A 275 -3.57 3.15 -19.37
N ALA A 276 -4.39 2.10 -19.30
CA ALA A 276 -5.86 2.23 -19.39
C ALA A 276 -6.46 3.09 -18.26
N SER A 277 -5.74 3.21 -17.13
CA SER A 277 -6.17 4.01 -15.98
C SER A 277 -5.64 5.44 -15.98
N HIS A 278 -4.80 5.84 -16.95
CA HIS A 278 -4.24 7.21 -17.00
C HIS A 278 -5.34 8.26 -17.05
N ARG A 279 -6.40 8.00 -17.81
CA ARG A 279 -7.54 8.91 -17.92
C ARG A 279 -8.18 9.15 -16.56
N VAL A 280 -8.52 8.11 -15.80
CA VAL A 280 -9.12 8.31 -14.47
C VAL A 280 -8.16 8.90 -13.44
N MET A 281 -6.86 8.60 -13.57
CA MET A 281 -5.84 9.16 -12.68
C MET A 281 -5.75 10.68 -12.85
N LEU A 282 -5.80 11.16 -14.08
CA LEU A 282 -5.64 12.57 -14.42
C LEU A 282 -6.95 13.37 -14.34
N THR A 283 -8.12 12.75 -14.56
CA THR A 283 -9.42 13.42 -14.43
C THR A 283 -9.57 14.06 -13.04
N PRO A 284 -10.06 15.31 -12.95
CA PRO A 284 -10.32 15.98 -11.68
C PRO A 284 -11.40 15.30 -10.84
N GLU A 285 -11.40 15.54 -9.53
CA GLU A 285 -12.43 15.01 -8.62
C GLU A 285 -13.84 15.59 -8.88
N SER A 286 -13.93 16.71 -9.58
CA SER A 286 -15.20 17.34 -9.97
C SER A 286 -15.93 16.60 -11.10
N GLU A 287 -15.21 15.75 -11.84
CA GLU A 287 -15.74 14.99 -12.98
C GLU A 287 -15.85 13.51 -12.64
N THR A 288 -16.89 12.86 -13.15
CA THR A 288 -17.10 11.42 -12.94
C THR A 288 -16.74 10.63 -14.20
N VAL A 289 -15.96 9.56 -14.01
CA VAL A 289 -15.50 8.69 -15.10
C VAL A 289 -15.69 7.23 -14.72
N ALA A 290 -16.22 6.45 -15.67
CA ALA A 290 -16.26 5.00 -15.60
C ALA A 290 -15.22 4.44 -16.58
N LEU A 291 -14.25 3.65 -16.10
CA LEU A 291 -13.23 3.04 -16.93
C LEU A 291 -13.02 1.56 -16.57
N PRO A 292 -12.75 0.70 -17.58
CA PRO A 292 -12.49 -0.71 -17.37
C PRO A 292 -11.39 -0.96 -16.31
N PRO A 293 -11.53 -2.02 -15.49
CA PRO A 293 -12.55 -3.06 -15.59
C PRO A 293 -13.91 -2.69 -14.95
N SER A 294 -14.02 -1.54 -14.28
CA SER A 294 -15.25 -1.14 -13.59
C SER A 294 -16.18 -0.35 -14.50
N LYS A 295 -17.47 -0.69 -14.51
CA LYS A 295 -18.52 0.13 -15.13
C LYS A 295 -19.09 1.18 -14.17
N VAL A 296 -18.62 1.20 -12.92
CA VAL A 296 -19.08 2.14 -11.89
C VAL A 296 -18.44 3.50 -12.17
N ALA A 297 -19.27 4.53 -12.39
CA ALA A 297 -18.81 5.90 -12.46
C ALA A 297 -18.47 6.41 -11.05
N ALA A 298 -17.29 7.01 -10.91
CA ALA A 298 -16.83 7.64 -9.68
C ALA A 298 -16.02 8.91 -10.03
N PRO A 299 -15.88 9.85 -9.08
CA PRO A 299 -14.99 11.01 -9.22
C PRO A 299 -13.59 10.61 -9.71
N GLY A 300 -12.96 11.46 -10.54
CA GLY A 300 -11.57 11.31 -10.92
C GLY A 300 -10.62 11.35 -9.71
N ILE A 301 -9.38 10.91 -9.91
CA ILE A 301 -8.38 10.80 -8.82
C ILE A 301 -7.62 12.11 -8.63
N ASP A 302 -7.55 12.94 -9.67
CA ASP A 302 -6.85 14.22 -9.70
C ASP A 302 -5.39 14.12 -9.23
N VAL A 303 -4.60 13.18 -9.81
CA VAL A 303 -3.20 12.99 -9.37
C VAL A 303 -2.28 14.14 -9.75
N LEU A 304 -2.62 14.92 -10.78
CA LEU A 304 -1.69 15.82 -11.44
C LEU A 304 -1.19 16.98 -10.54
N PRO A 305 -2.04 17.71 -9.80
CA PRO A 305 -1.57 18.73 -8.85
C PRO A 305 -0.59 18.15 -7.82
N TYR A 306 -0.86 16.94 -7.33
CA TYR A 306 -0.05 16.29 -6.30
C TYR A 306 1.28 15.72 -6.81
N LEU A 307 1.43 15.53 -8.13
CA LEU A 307 2.71 15.20 -8.76
C LEU A 307 3.55 16.45 -9.04
N LEU A 308 2.91 17.58 -9.35
CA LEU A 308 3.57 18.83 -9.73
C LEU A 308 3.96 19.68 -8.52
N LEU A 309 3.16 19.70 -7.45
CA LEU A 309 3.46 20.47 -6.23
C LEU A 309 4.84 20.15 -5.63
N PRO A 310 5.27 18.88 -5.53
CA PRO A 310 6.63 18.56 -5.07
C PRO A 310 7.74 19.03 -6.02
N LEU A 311 7.43 19.30 -7.28
CA LEU A 311 8.38 19.77 -8.30
C LEU A 311 8.37 21.30 -8.45
N ALA A 312 7.34 21.97 -7.95
CA ALA A 312 7.18 23.41 -8.01
C ALA A 312 8.00 24.13 -6.92
N GLY A 313 8.55 25.29 -7.28
CA GLY A 313 9.25 26.20 -6.38
C GLY A 313 8.51 27.53 -6.22
N PRO A 314 9.19 28.58 -5.72
CA PRO A 314 8.62 29.90 -5.50
C PRO A 314 8.65 30.79 -6.76
N GLU A 315 8.82 30.22 -7.95
CA GLU A 315 8.91 30.98 -9.19
C GLU A 315 7.59 31.68 -9.53
N GLU A 316 7.69 32.90 -10.05
CA GLU A 316 6.55 33.64 -10.59
C GLU A 316 6.42 33.36 -12.09
N PHE A 317 5.25 32.87 -12.51
CA PHE A 317 4.90 32.70 -13.92
C PHE A 317 4.17 33.95 -14.45
N ASP A 318 4.32 34.22 -15.75
CA ASP A 318 3.56 35.27 -16.43
C ASP A 318 2.07 34.92 -16.53
N LEU A 319 1.24 35.88 -16.97
CA LEU A 319 -0.22 35.69 -17.00
C LEU A 319 -0.64 34.54 -17.91
N ASP A 320 0.01 34.38 -19.06
CA ASP A 320 -0.33 33.35 -20.04
C ASP A 320 0.00 31.95 -19.50
N ASP A 321 1.11 31.79 -18.78
CA ASP A 321 1.47 30.54 -18.13
C ASP A 321 0.59 30.28 -16.88
N GLN A 322 0.26 31.30 -16.08
CA GLN A 322 -0.63 31.16 -14.91
C GLN A 322 -2.03 30.66 -15.30
N GLU A 323 -2.59 31.14 -16.41
CA GLU A 323 -3.92 30.72 -16.89
C GLU A 323 -3.98 29.23 -17.25
N LYS A 324 -2.84 28.60 -17.58
CA LYS A 324 -2.76 27.15 -17.86
C LYS A 324 -2.59 26.30 -16.61
N LEU A 325 -2.04 26.85 -15.54
CA LEU A 325 -1.74 26.09 -14.32
C LEU A 325 -3.02 25.67 -13.61
N LEU A 326 -2.98 24.47 -13.02
CA LEU A 326 -4.03 24.01 -12.10
C LEU A 326 -4.09 24.94 -10.88
N GLU A 327 -5.29 25.14 -10.33
CA GLU A 327 -5.53 26.07 -9.21
C GLU A 327 -4.53 25.90 -8.04
N PRO A 328 -4.19 24.68 -7.56
CA PRO A 328 -3.23 24.52 -6.47
C PRO A 328 -1.78 24.94 -6.81
N LEU A 329 -1.45 25.11 -8.09
CA LEU A 329 -0.13 25.49 -8.58
C LEU A 329 -0.03 26.99 -8.93
N GLN A 330 -1.16 27.71 -8.91
CA GLN A 330 -1.18 29.14 -9.14
C GLN A 330 -0.71 29.88 -7.90
N LEU A 331 0.02 30.98 -8.12
CA LEU A 331 0.41 31.94 -7.07
C LEU A 331 0.98 31.30 -5.78
N LEU A 332 1.92 30.35 -5.96
CA LEU A 332 2.57 29.66 -4.85
C LEU A 332 3.27 30.66 -3.91
N PRO A 333 3.29 30.39 -2.59
CA PRO A 333 3.90 31.30 -1.64
C PRO A 333 5.43 31.33 -1.80
N PRO A 334 6.10 32.43 -1.41
CA PRO A 334 7.54 32.61 -1.60
C PRO A 334 8.41 31.63 -0.79
N ASP A 335 7.84 30.95 0.21
CA ASP A 335 8.49 29.91 1.00
C ASP A 335 8.22 28.49 0.45
N LYS A 336 7.51 28.34 -0.67
CA LYS A 336 7.32 27.05 -1.33
C LYS A 336 8.67 26.46 -1.73
N LYS A 337 8.87 25.21 -1.32
CA LYS A 337 10.07 24.43 -1.64
C LYS A 337 9.70 23.20 -2.44
N ARG A 338 10.60 22.85 -3.34
CA ARG A 338 10.64 21.56 -4.02
C ARG A 338 10.96 20.44 -3.03
N GLU A 339 10.60 19.22 -3.39
CA GLU A 339 11.03 18.02 -2.71
C GLU A 339 12.56 17.96 -2.66
N ILE A 340 13.08 17.74 -1.45
CA ILE A 340 14.51 17.70 -1.17
C ILE A 340 15.10 16.32 -1.46
N ASP A 341 14.31 15.26 -1.31
CA ASP A 341 14.72 13.89 -1.57
C ASP A 341 14.74 13.62 -3.08
N GLU A 342 15.95 13.41 -3.62
CA GLU A 342 16.16 13.16 -5.05
C GLU A 342 15.44 11.92 -5.58
N VAL A 343 15.23 10.89 -4.75
CA VAL A 343 14.55 9.66 -5.15
C VAL A 343 13.05 9.91 -5.29
N ILE A 344 12.46 10.65 -4.35
CA ILE A 344 11.04 11.05 -4.42
C ILE A 344 10.82 11.99 -5.60
N ARG A 345 11.70 12.98 -5.78
CA ARG A 345 11.63 13.92 -6.90
C ARG A 345 11.71 13.21 -8.26
N LEU A 346 12.65 12.28 -8.43
CA LEU A 346 12.74 11.44 -9.63
C LEU A 346 11.47 10.60 -9.83
N THR A 347 10.90 10.04 -8.77
CA THR A 347 9.68 9.22 -8.83
C THR A 347 8.49 10.01 -9.40
N HIS A 348 8.34 11.29 -9.05
CA HIS A 348 7.32 12.15 -9.63
C HIS A 348 7.52 12.37 -11.13
N VAL A 349 8.75 12.68 -11.56
CA VAL A 349 9.07 12.86 -12.99
C VAL A 349 8.85 11.57 -13.79
N GLU A 350 9.27 10.42 -13.27
CA GLU A 350 9.01 9.12 -13.88
C GLU A 350 7.51 8.81 -13.98
N THR A 351 6.72 9.26 -13.01
CA THR A 351 5.25 9.09 -13.04
C THR A 351 4.62 9.94 -14.14
N LEU A 352 5.05 11.21 -14.29
CA LEU A 352 4.59 12.07 -15.38
C LEU A 352 4.94 11.49 -16.76
N LEU A 353 6.14 10.91 -16.90
CA LEU A 353 6.56 10.15 -18.09
C LEU A 353 5.65 8.96 -18.38
N LEU A 354 5.30 8.17 -17.37
CA LEU A 354 4.35 7.06 -17.53
C LEU A 354 3.00 7.59 -18.02
N LEU A 355 2.49 8.67 -17.44
CA LEU A 355 1.23 9.31 -17.84
C LEU A 355 1.26 9.90 -19.26
N CYS A 356 2.44 10.02 -19.90
CA CYS A 356 2.57 10.37 -21.31
C CYS A 356 2.45 9.17 -22.27
N HIS A 357 2.20 7.96 -21.79
CA HIS A 357 2.09 6.78 -22.66
C HIS A 357 0.90 6.88 -23.61
N THR A 358 -0.26 7.29 -23.10
CA THR A 358 -1.46 7.54 -23.90
C THR A 358 -1.42 8.92 -24.53
N ARG A 359 -2.07 9.10 -25.69
CA ARG A 359 -2.16 10.44 -26.31
C ARG A 359 -2.97 11.37 -25.43
N TRP A 360 -4.11 10.89 -24.94
CA TRP A 360 -4.96 11.65 -24.02
C TRP A 360 -4.16 12.16 -22.82
N GLY A 361 -3.29 11.34 -22.23
CA GLY A 361 -2.43 11.75 -21.12
C GLY A 361 -1.39 12.80 -21.50
N ARG A 362 -0.84 12.78 -22.73
CA ARG A 362 0.04 13.85 -23.24
C ARG A 362 -0.72 15.16 -23.45
N ASP A 363 -1.88 15.09 -24.11
CA ASP A 363 -2.74 16.25 -24.38
C ASP A 363 -3.17 16.90 -23.06
N TYR A 364 -3.62 16.10 -22.09
CA TYR A 364 -3.98 16.59 -20.77
C TYR A 364 -2.82 17.31 -20.06
N GLN A 365 -1.61 16.73 -20.09
CA GLN A 365 -0.43 17.38 -19.49
C GLN A 365 -0.03 18.69 -20.20
N ARG A 366 -0.20 18.79 -21.53
CA ARG A 366 0.02 20.02 -22.30
C ARG A 366 -0.96 21.12 -21.90
N GLU A 367 -2.22 20.77 -21.70
CA GLU A 367 -3.31 21.72 -21.40
C GLU A 367 -3.28 22.23 -19.96
N HIS A 368 -2.66 21.50 -19.03
CA HIS A 368 -2.69 21.79 -17.59
C HIS A 368 -1.32 22.23 -17.03
N GLY A 369 -0.51 22.89 -17.85
CA GLY A 369 0.66 23.64 -17.38
C GLY A 369 1.86 22.79 -16.90
N VAL A 370 1.94 21.52 -17.30
CA VAL A 370 3.04 20.63 -16.86
C VAL A 370 4.39 21.11 -17.37
N TYR A 371 4.46 21.58 -18.61
CA TYR A 371 5.71 22.04 -19.20
C TYR A 371 6.29 23.24 -18.43
N GLU A 372 5.43 24.17 -18.04
CA GLU A 372 5.77 25.40 -17.34
C GLU A 372 6.43 25.09 -15.98
N ILE A 373 5.82 24.19 -15.19
CA ILE A 373 6.37 23.73 -13.90
C ILE A 373 7.70 22.98 -14.11
N ILE A 374 7.74 22.06 -15.08
CA ILE A 374 8.89 21.20 -15.31
C ILE A 374 10.09 21.98 -15.86
N ARG A 375 9.86 23.00 -16.70
CA ARG A 375 10.90 23.92 -17.18
C ARG A 375 11.57 24.63 -16.00
N ALA A 376 10.78 25.23 -15.11
CA ALA A 376 11.31 25.88 -13.91
C ALA A 376 12.04 24.89 -12.97
N ALA A 377 11.51 23.67 -12.84
CA ALA A 377 12.17 22.61 -12.08
C ALA A 377 13.53 22.22 -12.69
N HIS A 378 13.63 22.11 -14.01
CA HIS A 378 14.86 21.78 -14.73
C HIS A 378 15.97 22.81 -14.52
N GLU A 379 15.63 24.10 -14.59
CA GLU A 379 16.59 25.20 -14.40
C GLU A 379 17.25 25.19 -13.01
N ASN A 380 16.58 24.60 -12.03
CA ASN A 380 17.05 24.50 -10.64
C ASN A 380 17.54 23.09 -10.28
N GLU A 381 17.47 22.12 -11.19
CA GLU A 381 17.83 20.74 -10.91
C GLU A 381 19.35 20.54 -11.00
N THR A 382 19.92 19.91 -9.98
CA THR A 382 21.36 19.67 -9.88
C THR A 382 21.74 18.20 -10.09
N VAL A 383 20.75 17.30 -10.11
CA VAL A 383 20.96 15.86 -10.25
C VAL A 383 20.77 15.45 -11.71
N ASP A 384 21.87 15.13 -12.40
CA ASP A 384 21.90 14.79 -13.84
C ASP A 384 20.83 13.77 -14.25
N LYS A 385 20.62 12.73 -13.41
CA LYS A 385 19.63 11.69 -13.68
C LYS A 385 18.21 12.25 -13.74
N ILE A 386 17.87 13.21 -12.88
CA ILE A 386 16.54 13.83 -12.87
C ILE A 386 16.40 14.74 -14.09
N SER A 387 17.42 15.54 -14.40
CA SER A 387 17.45 16.40 -15.60
C SER A 387 17.23 15.59 -16.87
N GLU A 388 17.89 14.43 -17.03
CA GLU A 388 17.67 13.54 -18.18
C GLU A 388 16.20 13.08 -18.29
N HIS A 389 15.54 12.76 -17.17
CA HIS A 389 14.14 12.36 -17.18
C HIS A 389 13.20 13.53 -17.48
N ILE A 390 13.52 14.73 -17.01
CA ILE A 390 12.82 15.95 -17.36
C ILE A 390 12.93 16.23 -18.87
N GLU A 391 14.12 16.15 -19.44
CA GLU A 391 14.32 16.34 -20.88
C GLU A 391 13.52 15.32 -21.71
N ARG A 392 13.47 14.05 -21.28
CA ARG A 392 12.61 13.03 -21.90
C ARG A 392 11.13 13.40 -21.82
N LEU A 393 10.68 13.90 -20.67
CA LEU A 393 9.28 14.32 -20.47
C LEU A 393 8.92 15.49 -21.39
N VAL A 394 9.77 16.52 -21.42
CA VAL A 394 9.59 17.68 -22.31
C VAL A 394 9.57 17.24 -23.78
N ASN A 395 10.42 16.30 -24.18
CA ASN A 395 10.41 15.75 -25.52
C ASN A 395 9.06 15.09 -25.89
N LEU A 396 8.40 14.39 -24.96
CA LEU A 396 7.09 13.77 -25.22
C LEU A 396 5.97 14.82 -25.27
N ILE A 397 6.02 15.81 -24.39
CA ILE A 397 5.00 16.87 -24.31
C ILE A 397 5.12 17.85 -25.47
N GLN A 398 6.32 18.20 -25.95
CA GLN A 398 6.48 19.18 -27.04
C GLN A 398 6.39 18.59 -28.45
N ARG A 399 6.61 17.29 -28.62
CA ARG A 399 6.48 16.67 -29.96
C ARG A 399 5.01 16.58 -30.34
N GLY A 400 4.69 17.04 -31.56
CA GLY A 400 3.37 16.85 -32.16
C GLY A 400 3.10 15.37 -32.44
N GLU A 401 1.82 14.98 -32.41
CA GLU A 401 1.41 13.60 -32.64
C GLU A 401 1.63 13.16 -34.10
N PRO A 402 2.19 11.96 -34.36
CA PRO A 402 2.26 11.41 -35.70
C PRO A 402 0.84 11.12 -36.22
N LYS A 403 0.57 11.46 -37.48
CA LYS A 403 -0.77 11.32 -38.11
C LYS A 403 -1.35 9.89 -38.07
N SER A 404 -0.51 8.87 -37.85
CA SER A 404 -0.91 7.45 -37.76
C SER A 404 -1.53 7.04 -36.42
N ALA A 405 -1.32 7.80 -35.33
CA ALA A 405 -1.82 7.45 -34.00
C ALA A 405 -3.33 7.63 -33.81
N GLN A 406 -4.04 8.17 -34.82
CA GLN A 406 -5.50 8.31 -34.79
C GLN A 406 -6.25 6.98 -34.91
N ILE A 407 -5.59 5.91 -35.38
CA ILE A 407 -6.22 4.62 -35.70
C ILE A 407 -6.07 3.63 -34.53
N GLU A 408 -4.94 3.64 -33.82
CA GLU A 408 -4.63 2.65 -32.77
C GLU A 408 -5.42 2.84 -31.47
N GLU A 409 -5.73 4.08 -31.05
CA GLU A 409 -6.51 4.32 -29.81
C GLU A 409 -7.98 3.87 -29.89
N VAL A 410 -8.54 3.82 -31.11
CA VAL A 410 -9.91 3.31 -31.30
C VAL A 410 -9.92 1.78 -31.20
N GLU A 411 -8.88 1.10 -31.71
CA GLU A 411 -8.79 -0.37 -31.69
C GLU A 411 -8.51 -0.95 -30.30
N GLU A 412 -7.66 -0.32 -29.46
CA GLU A 412 -7.39 -0.81 -28.09
C GLU A 412 -8.63 -0.74 -27.17
N LEU A 413 -9.49 0.26 -27.38
CA LEU A 413 -10.75 0.41 -26.65
C LEU A 413 -11.87 -0.53 -27.16
N THR A 414 -11.78 -1.02 -28.41
CA THR A 414 -12.81 -1.90 -29.01
C THR A 414 -12.46 -3.38 -29.00
N ASP A 415 -11.19 -3.78 -29.13
CA ASP A 415 -10.79 -5.21 -29.20
C ASP A 415 -10.89 -5.93 -27.84
N SER A 416 -11.02 -5.18 -26.73
CA SER A 416 -11.32 -5.74 -25.41
C SER A 416 -12.80 -6.07 -25.18
N THR A 417 -13.69 -5.72 -26.12
CA THR A 417 -15.14 -5.97 -26.04
C THR A 417 -15.67 -7.12 -26.90
N GLU A 418 -14.93 -7.64 -27.90
CA GLU A 418 -15.48 -8.60 -28.87
C GLU A 418 -14.99 -10.06 -28.75
N LYS A 419 -13.99 -10.38 -27.91
CA LYS A 419 -13.52 -11.78 -27.73
C LYS A 419 -14.15 -12.52 -26.55
N LEU A 420 -15.44 -12.31 -26.29
CA LEU A 420 -16.21 -13.13 -25.36
C LEU A 420 -17.67 -13.33 -25.78
N SER A 421 -17.91 -13.71 -27.04
CA SER A 421 -19.18 -14.34 -27.43
C SER A 421 -19.06 -15.02 -28.79
N THR A 422 -18.74 -16.31 -28.80
CA THR A 422 -19.24 -17.32 -29.75
C THR A 422 -18.43 -18.61 -29.59
N VAL A 423 -18.84 -19.44 -28.62
CA VAL A 423 -18.69 -20.89 -28.75
C VAL A 423 -20.10 -21.43 -28.63
N GLU A 424 -20.81 -21.47 -29.76
CA GLU A 424 -22.04 -22.24 -29.88
C GLU A 424 -21.69 -23.72 -29.82
N ALA A 425 -22.34 -24.43 -28.89
CA ALA A 425 -22.34 -25.89 -28.85
C ALA A 425 -23.08 -26.42 -30.09
N PRO A 426 -22.60 -27.47 -30.77
CA PRO A 426 -23.36 -28.08 -31.86
C PRO A 426 -24.55 -28.83 -31.25
N ALA A 427 -25.76 -28.46 -31.69
CA ALA A 427 -26.97 -29.19 -31.40
C ALA A 427 -26.99 -30.52 -32.19
N GLU A 428 -27.35 -31.58 -31.48
CA GLU A 428 -27.80 -32.85 -32.05
C GLU A 428 -29.12 -32.62 -32.79
N ASP A 429 -29.21 -33.06 -34.03
CA ASP A 429 -30.49 -33.46 -34.63
C ASP A 429 -30.25 -34.61 -35.62
N SER A 430 -31.14 -35.59 -35.50
CA SER A 430 -31.15 -36.88 -36.14
C SER A 430 -31.77 -36.84 -37.54
N ASP A 431 -31.29 -37.68 -38.46
CA ASP A 431 -32.08 -38.75 -39.12
C ASP A 431 -31.36 -39.26 -40.37
N ASP A 432 -31.01 -40.55 -40.29
CA ASP A 432 -31.16 -41.63 -41.27
C ASP A 432 -30.98 -41.36 -42.78
N GLU A 433 -29.91 -41.93 -43.34
CA GLU A 433 -29.94 -43.06 -44.30
C GLU A 433 -28.60 -43.09 -45.07
N ASP A 434 -27.74 -44.09 -44.82
CA ASP A 434 -27.59 -45.22 -45.75
C ASP A 434 -26.52 -46.22 -45.28
N CYS A 435 -26.84 -47.49 -45.45
CA CYS A 435 -26.09 -48.66 -44.98
C CYS A 435 -24.97 -49.07 -45.96
N ARG A 436 -23.79 -49.49 -45.46
CA ARG A 436 -23.17 -50.83 -45.72
C ARG A 436 -21.69 -50.97 -45.29
N ILE A 437 -21.47 -51.84 -44.29
CA ILE A 437 -20.59 -53.06 -44.19
C ILE A 437 -19.49 -53.15 -45.29
N GLU A 438 -18.19 -53.36 -45.01
CA GLU A 438 -17.59 -54.66 -44.60
C GLU A 438 -16.18 -54.55 -43.97
N GLU A 439 -15.91 -55.55 -43.12
CA GLU A 439 -14.68 -55.89 -42.41
C GLU A 439 -13.49 -56.15 -43.35
N ILE A 440 -12.26 -55.92 -42.84
CA ILE A 440 -11.21 -56.94 -42.58
C ILE A 440 -10.28 -56.38 -41.50
#